data_AF-A0A4V2PGG5-F1
#
_entry.id   AF-A0A4V2PGG5-F1
#
_cell.length_a   1.000
_cell.length_b   1.000
_cell.length_c   1.000
_cell.angle_alpha   90.00
_cell.angle_beta   90.00
_cell.angle_gamma   90.00
#
_symmetry.space_group_name_H-M   'P 1'
#
loop_
_entity.id
_entity.type
_entity.pdbx_description
1 polymer ?
#
loop_
_entity_poly.entity_id
_entity_poly.type
_entity_poly.pdbx_seq_one_letter_code
_entity_poly.pdbx_strand_id
1 'polypeptide(L)'
;MSESFWDARFDRPLPTREGRHLRTLRDAYEFVRERCAYPGHPLARATLGALRLAAQSGGSPDARLAQDRTARLMRINRWGGS
;
A
#
# COMPACT_ATOMS: atom_id res chain seq x y z
N MET A 1 -19.60 -4.67 -14.55
CA MET A 1 -18.94 -3.60 -13.76
C MET A 1 -17.75 -4.24 -13.09
N SER A 2 -16.52 -3.78 -13.33
CA SER A 2 -15.37 -4.29 -12.57
C SER A 2 -15.47 -3.76 -11.15
N GLU A 3 -15.94 -4.61 -10.22
CA GLU A 3 -15.84 -4.33 -8.80
C GLU A 3 -14.36 -4.12 -8.47
N SER A 4 -14.02 -2.90 -8.09
CA SER A 4 -12.66 -2.53 -7.73
C SER A 4 -12.56 -2.63 -6.21
N PHE A 5 -11.64 -3.44 -5.72
CA PHE A 5 -11.48 -3.79 -4.31
C PHE A 5 -10.60 -2.79 -3.55
N TRP A 6 -10.59 -1.52 -3.96
CA TRP A 6 -9.77 -0.49 -3.33
C TRP A 6 -10.06 -0.31 -1.83
N ASP A 7 -11.30 -0.60 -1.43
CA ASP A 7 -11.75 -0.52 -0.04
C ASP A 7 -11.49 -1.82 0.75
N ALA A 8 -10.82 -2.81 0.13
CA ALA A 8 -10.37 -4.02 0.82
C ALA A 8 -9.42 -3.67 1.96
N ARG A 9 -9.71 -4.24 3.13
CA ARG A 9 -8.98 -3.98 4.37
C ARG A 9 -7.76 -4.87 4.48
N PHE A 10 -6.72 -4.32 5.09
CA PHE A 10 -5.57 -5.09 5.54
C PHE A 10 -5.90 -5.92 6.77
N ASP A 11 -5.21 -7.05 6.91
CA ASP A 11 -5.29 -7.91 8.11
C ASP A 11 -4.87 -7.13 9.36
N ARG A 12 -3.89 -6.22 9.19
CA ARG A 12 -3.42 -5.32 10.23
C ARG A 12 -3.16 -3.93 9.65
N PRO A 13 -3.69 -2.86 10.24
CA PRO A 13 -3.39 -1.50 9.79
C PRO A 13 -1.87 -1.22 9.83
N LEU A 14 -1.36 -0.51 8.84
CA LEU A 14 0.05 -0.09 8.80
C LEU A 14 0.17 1.30 9.45
N PRO A 15 0.85 1.43 10.60
CA PRO A 15 1.02 2.72 11.26
C PRO A 15 2.01 3.59 10.48
N THR A 16 1.67 4.86 10.26
CA THR A 16 2.57 5.87 9.70
C THR A 16 3.20 6.70 10.82
N ARG A 17 4.33 7.36 10.51
CA ARG A 17 5.03 8.26 11.44
C ARG A 17 4.18 9.47 11.86
N GLU A 18 3.17 9.83 11.08
CA GLU A 18 2.24 10.93 11.35
C GLU A 18 1.07 10.53 12.25
N GLY A 19 1.06 9.29 12.77
CA GLY A 19 -0.03 8.75 13.58
C GLY A 19 -1.25 8.30 12.77
N ARG A 20 -1.18 8.34 11.43
CA ARG A 20 -2.21 7.76 10.55
C ARG A 20 -2.03 6.25 10.50
N HIS A 21 -3.12 5.54 10.23
CA HIS A 21 -3.10 4.09 10.02
C HIS A 21 -3.64 3.79 8.62
N LEU A 22 -2.83 3.17 7.77
CA LEU A 22 -3.25 2.73 6.45
C LEU A 22 -4.06 1.44 6.64
N ARG A 23 -5.37 1.48 6.37
CA ARG A 23 -6.29 0.38 6.65
C ARG A 23 -6.72 -0.35 5.39
N THR A 24 -6.62 0.31 4.23
CA THR A 24 -7.10 -0.21 2.95
C THR A 24 -6.03 -0.17 1.86
N LEU A 25 -6.28 -0.89 0.76
CA LEU A 25 -5.47 -0.79 -0.46
C LEU A 25 -5.42 0.66 -0.98
N ARG A 26 -6.53 1.40 -0.89
CA ARG A 26 -6.58 2.82 -1.28
C ARG A 26 -5.68 3.67 -0.41
N ASP A 27 -5.77 3.54 0.93
CA ASP A 27 -4.95 4.32 1.86
C ASP A 27 -3.46 4.12 1.58
N ALA A 28 -3.04 2.87 1.37
CA ALA A 28 -1.67 2.53 1.07
C ALA A 28 -1.21 3.11 -0.28
N TYR A 29 -2.05 3.03 -1.31
CA TYR A 29 -1.73 3.54 -2.63
C TYR A 29 -1.56 5.06 -2.62
N GLU A 30 -2.50 5.78 -2.00
CA GLU A 30 -2.42 7.23 -1.88
C GLU A 30 -1.22 7.66 -1.06
N PHE A 31 -0.98 7.02 0.09
CA PHE A 31 0.16 7.32 0.94
C PHE A 31 1.50 7.13 0.21
N VAL A 32 1.69 5.99 -0.47
CA VAL A 32 2.93 5.74 -1.23
C VAL A 32 3.06 6.72 -2.37
N ARG A 33 1.97 7.04 -3.09
CA ARG A 33 1.97 8.00 -4.20
C ARG A 33 2.34 9.41 -3.75
N GLU A 34 1.82 9.86 -2.62
CA GLU A 34 2.09 11.19 -2.05
C GLU A 34 3.51 11.31 -1.48
N ARG A 35 4.01 10.26 -0.81
CA ARG A 35 5.34 10.28 -0.20
C ARG A 35 6.48 10.09 -1.18
N CYS A 36 6.25 9.39 -2.28
CA CYS A 36 7.29 9.22 -3.30
C CYS A 36 7.37 10.45 -4.21
N ALA A 37 8.24 11.40 -3.85
CA ALA A 37 8.59 12.54 -4.68
C ALA A 37 9.19 12.14 -6.05
N TYR A 38 9.77 10.93 -6.15
CA TYR A 38 10.32 10.40 -7.39
C TYR A 38 9.50 9.20 -7.91
N PRO A 39 8.63 9.40 -8.92
CA PRO A 39 7.79 8.33 -9.49
C PRO A 39 8.59 7.20 -10.17
N GLY A 40 9.90 7.40 -10.40
CA GLY A 40 10.80 6.39 -10.95
C GLY A 40 11.45 5.45 -9.93
N HIS A 41 11.22 5.62 -8.62
CA HIS A 41 11.87 4.78 -7.62
C HIS A 41 11.39 3.32 -7.74
N PRO A 42 12.27 2.34 -8.07
CA PRO A 42 11.85 1.00 -8.49
C PRO A 42 10.96 0.29 -7.46
N LEU A 43 11.26 0.43 -6.17
CA LEU A 43 10.49 -0.19 -5.10
C LEU A 43 9.11 0.45 -4.93
N ALA A 44 9.00 1.76 -5.16
CA ALA A 44 7.72 2.46 -5.06
C ALA A 44 6.80 2.10 -6.22
N ARG A 45 7.35 2.06 -7.44
CA ARG A 45 6.63 1.61 -8.63
C ARG A 45 6.15 0.17 -8.50
N ALA A 46 6.99 -0.73 -8.00
CA ALA A 46 6.60 -2.11 -7.73
C ALA A 46 5.49 -2.21 -6.68
N THR A 47 5.55 -1.40 -5.62
CA THR A 47 4.52 -1.36 -4.56
C THR A 47 3.19 -0.84 -5.09
N LEU A 48 3.19 0.28 -5.83
CA LEU A 48 1.99 0.84 -6.47
C LEU A 48 1.37 -0.13 -7.48
N GLY A 49 2.20 -0.84 -8.24
CA GLY A 49 1.74 -1.90 -9.16
C GLY A 49 1.06 -3.05 -8.42
N ALA A 50 1.63 -3.52 -7.31
CA ALA A 50 1.05 -4.59 -6.50
C ALA A 50 -0.30 -4.17 -5.87
N LEU A 51 -0.39 -2.95 -5.34
CA LEU A 51 -1.65 -2.40 -4.78
C LEU A 51 -2.73 -2.30 -5.86
N ARG A 52 -2.37 -1.82 -7.04
CA ARG A 52 -3.29 -1.70 -8.18
C ARG A 52 -3.74 -3.07 -8.72
N LEU A 53 -2.86 -4.08 -8.69
CA LEU A 53 -3.22 -5.45 -9.07
C LEU A 53 -4.18 -6.06 -8.06
N ALA A 54 -3.88 -5.95 -6.77
CA ALA A 54 -4.74 -6.45 -5.68
C ALA A 54 -6.14 -5.81 -5.72
N ALA A 55 -6.22 -4.51 -6.03
CA ALA A 55 -7.50 -3.82 -6.17
C ALA A 55 -8.31 -4.28 -7.40
N GLN A 56 -7.67 -4.87 -8.41
CA GLN A 56 -8.35 -5.40 -9.60
C GLN A 56 -8.74 -6.88 -9.45
N SER A 57 -7.90 -7.68 -8.79
CA SER A 57 -8.14 -9.11 -8.61
C SER A 57 -9.06 -9.42 -7.43
N GLY A 58 -9.11 -8.55 -6.41
CA GLY A 58 -9.90 -8.77 -5.19
C GLY A 58 -9.43 -9.95 -4.34
N GLY A 59 -8.33 -10.60 -4.72
CA GLY A 59 -7.79 -11.75 -4.02
C GLY A 59 -7.18 -11.37 -2.68
N SER A 60 -7.63 -12.00 -1.60
CA SER A 60 -6.99 -11.90 -0.28
C SER A 60 -5.46 -12.14 -0.30
N PRO A 61 -4.92 -13.11 -1.09
CA PRO A 61 -3.47 -13.27 -1.22
C PRO A 61 -2.75 -12.06 -1.83
N ASP A 62 -3.37 -11.42 -2.83
CA ASP A 62 -2.78 -10.25 -3.50
C ASP A 62 -2.81 -9.02 -2.59
N ALA A 63 -3.89 -8.85 -1.82
CA ALA A 63 -4.00 -7.80 -0.82
C ALA A 63 -2.94 -7.93 0.28
N ARG A 64 -2.71 -9.15 0.79
CA ARG A 64 -1.66 -9.44 1.77
C ARG A 64 -0.27 -9.19 1.21
N LEU A 65 0.00 -9.64 -0.02
CA LEU A 65 1.28 -9.38 -0.69
C LEU A 65 1.51 -7.88 -0.91
N ALA A 66 0.47 -7.11 -1.26
CA ALA A 66 0.55 -5.67 -1.42
C ALA A 66 0.78 -4.96 -0.07
N GLN A 67 0.15 -5.44 1.01
CA GLN A 67 0.37 -4.97 2.37
C GLN A 67 1.84 -5.19 2.81
N ASP A 68 2.39 -6.40 2.62
CA ASP A 68 3.77 -6.72 3.00
C ASP A 68 4.79 -5.86 2.24
N ARG A 69 4.55 -5.62 0.95
CA ARG A 69 5.38 -4.70 0.14
C ARG A 69 5.31 -3.27 0.64
N THR A 70 4.10 -2.79 0.95
CA THR A 70 3.89 -1.45 1.53
C THR A 70 4.63 -1.32 2.86
N ALA A 71 4.48 -2.28 3.76
CA ALA A 71 5.17 -2.30 5.05
C ALA A 71 6.69 -2.29 4.90
N ARG A 72 7.23 -3.07 3.96
CA ARG A 72 8.67 -3.10 3.66
C ARG A 72 9.16 -1.74 3.14
N LEU A 73 8.43 -1.12 2.21
CA LEU A 73 8.76 0.19 1.67
C LEU A 73 8.76 1.26 2.77
N MET A 74 7.73 1.26 3.63
CA MET A 74 7.63 2.17 4.77
C MET A 74 8.80 2.01 5.75
N ARG A 75 9.23 0.77 6.03
CA ARG A 75 10.38 0.51 6.91
C ARG A 75 11.68 1.06 6.33
N ILE A 76 11.95 0.81 5.05
CA ILE A 76 13.17 1.27 4.36
C ILE A 76 13.24 2.81 4.37
N ASN A 77 12.11 3.47 4.12
CA ASN A 77 12.05 4.93 4.05
C ASN A 77 11.74 5.61 5.39
N ARG A 78 11.68 4.85 6.50
CA ARG A 78 11.33 5.35 7.85
C ARG A 78 10.00 6.11 7.90
N TRP A 79 9.03 5.70 7.10
CA TRP A 79 7.67 6.23 7.06
C TRP A 79 6.73 5.59 8.09
N GLY A 80 7.13 4.46 8.67
CA GLY A 80 6.36 3.75 9.69
C GLY A 80 6.32 4.49 11.04
N GLY A 81 5.21 4.29 11.77
CA GLY A 81 5.09 4.66 13.18
C GLY A 81 5.78 3.63 14.09
N SER A 82 6.37 4.12 15.19
CA SER A 82 6.97 3.29 16.25
C SER A 82 5.92 2.51 17.03
#